data_AF-W1XHT8-F1
#
_entry.id   AF-W1XHT8-F1
#
_cell.length_a   1.000
_cell.length_b   1.000
_cell.length_c   1.000
_cell.angle_alpha   90.00
_cell.angle_beta   90.00
_cell.angle_gamma   90.00
#
_symmetry.space_group_name_H-M   'P 1'
#
loop_
_entity.id
_entity.type
_entity.pdbx_description
1 polymer ?
#
loop_
_entity_poly.entity_id
_entity_poly.type
_entity_poly.pdbx_seq_one_letter_code
_entity_poly.pdbx_strand_id
1 'polypeptide(L)'
;KCLSLLTRRFNLPQVVGALLAGLILGPAMFNILNETEFISQMAELGVIVLMFTAGLESNIDELKESGKASLIIASLGVIIP
;
A
#
# COMPACT_ATOMS: atom_id res chain seq x y z
N LYS A 1 3.78 -10.03 12.49
CA LYS A 1 3.96 -9.23 13.74
C LYS A 1 5.44 -9.14 14.17
N CYS A 2 6.20 -10.24 14.27
CA CYS A 2 7.63 -10.18 14.66
C CYS A 2 8.50 -9.31 13.73
N LEU A 3 8.41 -9.49 12.40
CA LEU A 3 9.24 -8.72 11.47
C LEU A 3 8.87 -7.22 11.42
N SER A 4 7.58 -6.90 11.50
CA SER A 4 7.09 -5.51 11.56
C SER A 4 7.53 -4.78 12.84
N LEU A 5 7.58 -5.48 13.98
CA LEU A 5 8.09 -4.91 15.24
C LEU A 5 9.62 -4.73 15.23
N LEU A 6 10.35 -5.65 14.62
CA LEU A 6 11.80 -5.53 14.40
C LEU A 6 12.13 -4.33 13.50
N THR A 7 11.37 -4.16 12.42
CA THR A 7 11.50 -3.07 11.45
C THR A 7 11.26 -1.69 12.09
N ARG A 8 10.35 -1.61 13.07
CA ARG A 8 10.11 -0.37 13.85
C ARG A 8 11.34 0.04 14.69
N ARG A 9 12.17 -0.92 15.13
CA ARG A 9 13.44 -0.62 15.83
C ARG A 9 14.50 0.00 14.91
N PHE A 10 14.31 -0.12 13.59
CA PHE A 10 15.13 0.50 12.55
C PHE A 10 14.50 1.77 11.94
N ASN A 11 13.45 2.35 12.54
CA ASN A 11 12.73 3.53 12.03
C ASN A 11 12.13 3.38 10.62
N LEU A 12 11.82 2.15 10.21
CA LEU A 12 11.22 1.88 8.90
C LEU A 12 9.68 1.85 8.99
N PRO A 13 8.95 2.29 7.94
CA PRO A 13 7.50 2.21 7.89
C PRO A 13 6.99 0.77 8.05
N GLN A 14 5.83 0.60 8.70
CA GLN A 14 5.27 -0.72 8.97
C GLN A 14 5.03 -1.54 7.69
N VAL A 15 4.65 -0.86 6.60
CA VAL A 15 4.43 -1.46 5.27
C VAL A 15 5.70 -2.15 4.75
N VAL A 16 6.88 -1.56 4.96
CA VAL A 16 8.17 -2.15 4.56
C VAL A 16 8.39 -3.48 5.26
N GLY A 17 8.07 -3.58 6.55
CA GLY A 17 8.18 -4.83 7.30
C GLY A 17 7.22 -5.92 6.82
N ALA A 18 6.04 -5.55 6.30
CA ALA A 18 5.11 -6.50 5.69
C ALA A 18 5.62 -7.00 4.33
N LEU A 19 6.16 -6.09 3.50
CA LEU A 19 6.77 -6.45 2.21
C LEU A 19 7.98 -7.38 2.39
N LEU A 20 8.86 -7.08 3.36
CA LEU A 20 10.00 -7.94 3.67
C LEU A 20 9.55 -9.33 4.16
N ALA A 21 8.46 -9.41 4.93
CA ALA A 21 7.92 -10.70 5.35
C ALA A 21 7.43 -11.51 4.15
N GLY A 22 6.74 -10.87 3.20
CA GLY A 22 6.32 -11.48 1.94
C GLY A 22 7.51 -11.95 1.11
N LEU A 23 8.57 -11.15 0.99
CA LEU A 23 9.79 -11.52 0.26
C LEU A 23 10.49 -12.73 0.87
N ILE A 24 10.61 -12.76 2.21
CA ILE A 24 11.25 -13.85 2.94
C ILE A 24 10.42 -15.13 2.84
N LEU A 25 9.11 -15.05 3.10
CA LEU A 25 8.22 -16.21 3.10
C LEU A 25 7.85 -16.70 1.68
N GLY A 26 7.96 -15.82 0.69
CA GLY A 26 7.67 -16.09 -0.71
C GLY A 26 8.73 -16.94 -1.41
N PRO A 27 8.59 -17.12 -2.74
CA PRO A 27 9.43 -18.02 -3.53
C PRO A 27 10.90 -17.59 -3.61
N ALA A 28 11.20 -16.33 -3.31
CA ALA A 28 12.55 -15.78 -3.39
C ALA A 28 13.51 -16.32 -2.32
N MET A 29 13.02 -16.80 -1.17
CA MET A 29 13.88 -17.27 -0.06
C MET A 29 13.43 -18.64 0.48
N PHE A 30 12.29 -18.72 1.15
CA PHE A 30 11.85 -19.96 1.80
C PHE A 30 10.83 -20.77 0.98
N ASN A 31 10.23 -20.18 -0.06
CA ASN A 31 9.24 -20.82 -0.95
C ASN A 31 8.04 -21.47 -0.21
N ILE A 32 7.67 -20.90 0.93
CA ILE A 32 6.54 -21.36 1.75
C ILE A 32 5.23 -20.81 1.19
N LEU A 33 5.24 -19.56 0.74
CA LEU A 33 4.11 -18.89 0.12
C LEU A 33 4.31 -18.87 -1.39
N ASN A 34 3.33 -19.42 -2.11
CA ASN A 34 3.26 -19.37 -3.56
C ASN A 34 2.12 -18.44 -3.97
N GLU A 35 2.25 -17.79 -5.13
CA GLU A 35 1.13 -17.04 -5.68
C GLU A 35 -0.02 -17.99 -5.98
N THR A 36 -1.14 -17.77 -5.30
CA THR A 36 -2.38 -18.48 -5.54
C THR A 36 -3.45 -17.46 -5.89
N GLU A 37 -4.47 -17.91 -6.62
CA GLU A 37 -5.61 -17.06 -6.97
C GLU A 37 -6.25 -16.43 -5.70
N PHE A 38 -6.30 -17.20 -4.61
CA PHE A 38 -6.76 -16.71 -3.31
C PHE A 38 -5.93 -15.54 -2.77
N ILE A 39 -4.60 -15.63 -2.81
CA ILE A 39 -3.72 -14.53 -2.36
C ILE A 39 -3.91 -13.29 -3.23
N SER A 40 -4.05 -13.46 -4.55
CA SER A 40 -4.30 -12.35 -5.48
C SER A 40 -5.63 -11.66 -5.18
N GLN A 41 -6.71 -12.41 -5.01
CA GLN A 41 -8.03 -11.86 -4.68
C GLN A 41 -8.04 -11.17 -3.31
N MET A 42 -7.35 -11.74 -2.32
CA MET A 42 -7.20 -11.11 -1.00
C MET A 42 -6.39 -9.81 -1.07
N ALA A 43 -5.36 -9.74 -1.92
CA ALA A 43 -4.59 -8.52 -2.13
C ALA A 43 -5.44 -7.42 -2.79
N GLU A 44 -6.23 -7.78 -3.80
CA GLU A 44 -7.17 -6.85 -4.46
C GLU A 44 -8.21 -6.30 -3.47
N LEU A 45 -8.83 -7.18 -2.67
CA LEU A 45 -9.73 -6.75 -1.59
C LEU A 45 -9.03 -5.81 -0.60
N GLY A 46 -7.78 -6.11 -0.24
CA GLY A 46 -6.96 -5.25 0.60
C GLY A 46 -6.77 -3.85 0.01
N VAL A 47 -6.43 -3.76 -1.28
CA VAL A 47 -6.29 -2.48 -2.00
C VAL A 47 -7.61 -1.72 -2.03
N ILE A 48 -8.73 -2.40 -2.30
CA ILE A 48 -10.06 -1.77 -2.30
C ILE A 48 -10.37 -1.18 -0.92
N VAL A 49 -10.15 -1.93 0.16
CA VAL A 49 -10.37 -1.44 1.53
C VAL A 49 -9.46 -0.25 1.84
N LEU A 50 -8.18 -0.30 1.46
CA LEU A 50 -7.24 0.80 1.67
C LEU A 50 -7.66 2.07 0.92
N MET A 51 -8.03 1.96 -0.35
CA MET A 51 -8.51 3.08 -1.15
C MET A 51 -9.84 3.62 -0.64
N PHE A 52 -10.71 2.75 -0.14
CA PHE A 52 -11.96 3.15 0.50
C PHE A 52 -11.71 3.93 1.80
N THR A 53 -10.84 3.43 2.67
CA THR A 53 -10.46 4.14 3.90
C THR A 53 -9.80 5.49 3.58
N ALA A 54 -8.90 5.55 2.61
CA ALA A 54 -8.30 6.81 2.16
C ALA A 54 -9.37 7.79 1.63
N GLY A 55 -10.38 7.28 0.93
CA GLY A 55 -11.53 8.07 0.49
C GLY A 55 -12.40 8.57 1.64
N LEU A 56 -12.61 7.77 2.69
CA LEU A 56 -13.36 8.17 3.89
C LEU A 56 -12.61 9.19 4.76
N GLU A 57 -11.29 9.13 4.81
CA GLU A 57 -10.44 10.10 5.52
C GLU A 57 -10.29 11.42 4.73
N SER A 58 -10.60 11.43 3.43
CA SER A 58 -10.48 12.61 2.58
C SER A 58 -11.58 13.65 2.89
N ASN A 59 -11.18 14.89 3.11
CA ASN A 59 -12.10 16.00 3.33
C ASN A 59 -12.57 16.60 2.00
N ILE A 60 -13.88 16.55 1.73
CA ILE A 60 -14.47 17.06 0.48
C ILE A 60 -14.32 18.58 0.35
N ASP A 61 -14.37 19.33 1.45
CA ASP A 61 -14.24 20.78 1.43
C ASP A 61 -12.81 21.20 1.07
N GLU A 62 -11.81 20.54 1.66
CA GLU A 62 -10.39 20.73 1.31
C GLU A 62 -10.10 20.31 -0.13
N LEU A 63 -10.72 19.21 -0.60
CA LEU A 63 -10.60 18.77 -1.98
C LEU A 63 -11.22 19.78 -2.95
N LYS A 64 -12.29 20.47 -2.58
CA LYS A 64 -12.90 21.50 -3.42
C LYS A 64 -12.06 22.76 -3.50
N GLU A 65 -11.45 23.17 -2.39
CA GLU A 65 -10.55 24.32 -2.32
C GLU A 65 -9.25 24.08 -3.11
N SER A 66 -8.64 22.90 -2.93
CA SER A 66 -7.37 22.52 -3.56
C SER A 66 -7.54 21.79 -4.91
N GLY A 67 -8.77 21.50 -5.34
CA GLY A 67 -9.05 20.51 -6.38
C GLY A 67 -8.41 20.78 -7.74
N LYS A 68 -8.27 22.05 -8.13
CA LYS A 68 -7.57 22.41 -9.37
C LYS A 68 -6.08 22.04 -9.32
N ALA A 69 -5.42 22.30 -8.20
CA ALA A 69 -4.03 21.94 -8.02
C ALA A 69 -3.87 20.41 -7.94
N SER A 70 -4.73 19.74 -7.17
CA SER A 70 -4.72 18.28 -7.02
C SER A 70 -4.93 17.55 -8.35
N LEU A 71 -5.84 18.03 -9.22
CA LEU A 71 -6.05 17.46 -10.55
C LEU A 71 -4.83 17.60 -11.46
N ILE A 72 -4.18 18.76 -11.45
CA ILE A 72 -2.98 19.01 -12.26
C ILE A 72 -1.82 18.13 -11.78
N ILE A 73 -1.58 18.08 -10.47
CA ILE A 73 -0.50 17.29 -9.87
C ILE A 73 -0.74 15.79 -10.12
N ALA A 74 -1.95 15.29 -9.91
CA ALA A 74 -2.29 13.89 -10.16
C ALA A 74 -2.14 13.52 -11.64
N SER A 75 -2.68 14.35 -12.55
CA SER A 75 -2.60 14.06 -14.00
C SER A 75 -1.16 14.09 -14.49
N LEU A 76 -0.38 15.10 -14.11
CA LEU A 76 1.03 15.21 -14.50
C LEU A 76 1.87 14.09 -13.89
N GLY A 77 1.68 13.77 -12.61
CA GLY A 77 2.41 12.71 -11.93
C GLY A 77 2.14 11.31 -12.48
N VAL A 78 0.96 11.07 -13.05
CA VAL A 78 0.63 9.80 -13.73
C VAL A 78 1.20 9.75 -15.15
N ILE A 79 1.22 10.87 -15.87
CA ILE A 79 1.65 10.92 -17.28
C ILE A 79 3.17 10.98 -17.42
N ILE A 80 3.88 11.68 -16.52
CA ILE A 80 5.32 12.01 -16.68
C ILE A 80 6.27 10.93 -16.14
N PRO A 81 5.77 9.96 -15.36
CA PRO A 81 6.29 9.49 -14.05
C PRO A 81 7.59 10.09 -13.48
#